data_AF-A0A349UNU0-F1
#
_entry.id   AF-A0A349UNU0-F1
#
_cell.length_a   1.000
_cell.length_b   1.000
_cell.length_c   1.000
_cell.angle_alpha   90.00
_cell.angle_beta   90.00
_cell.angle_gamma   90.00
#
_symmetry.space_group_name_H-M   'P 1'
#
loop_
_entity.id
_entity.type
_entity.pdbx_description
1 polymer ?
#
loop_
_entity_poly.entity_id
_entity_poly.type
_entity_poly.pdbx_seq_one_letter_code
_entity_poly.pdbx_strand_id
1 'polypeptide(L)'
;MNRNLERLAAKTILTLAVLATGCQFQPAAPPADDAQVETDPCAERLHDLCGQLLLYYSIHDELPQSLADLPKTGAAPAVCPVSGKPYGYDRQGIQVSGWPGRLIVYDAEPCHAGVRWGIMADAPRPGKPLVVRVARPPENAIRWPDRQGSP
;
A
#
# COMPACT_ATOMS: atom_id res chain seq x y z
N MET A 1 -69.38 31.37 22.30
CA MET A 1 -69.90 30.18 21.57
C MET A 1 -69.36 30.23 20.15
N ASN A 2 -68.10 29.85 19.95
CA ASN A 2 -67.61 28.50 19.56
C ASN A 2 -67.79 28.17 18.07
N ARG A 3 -66.82 28.55 17.23
CA ARG A 3 -66.62 28.00 15.86
C ARG A 3 -65.17 27.63 15.54
N ASN A 4 -64.26 27.65 16.52
CA ASN A 4 -62.83 27.36 16.30
C ASN A 4 -62.36 26.00 16.86
N LEU A 5 -63.26 25.20 17.45
CA LEU A 5 -62.87 23.92 18.08
C LEU A 5 -62.93 22.69 17.16
N GLU A 6 -63.47 22.78 15.93
CA GLU A 6 -63.65 21.59 15.07
C GLU A 6 -62.54 21.38 14.03
N ARG A 7 -61.56 22.28 13.92
CA ARG A 7 -60.48 22.13 12.92
C ARG A 7 -59.20 21.50 13.45
N LEU A 8 -59.18 21.10 14.72
CA LEU A 8 -57.98 20.53 15.34
C LEU A 8 -57.98 18.99 15.46
N ALA A 9 -59.01 18.30 14.99
CA ALA A 9 -59.16 16.85 15.18
C ALA A 9 -58.83 15.98 13.94
N ALA A 10 -58.38 16.57 12.82
CA ALA A 10 -58.22 15.85 11.55
C ALA A 10 -56.78 15.84 11.00
N LYS A 11 -55.77 15.89 11.88
CA LYS A 11 -54.35 15.75 11.50
C LYS A 11 -53.55 14.87 12.46
N THR A 12 -54.18 13.85 13.01
CA THR A 12 -53.52 12.90 13.92
C THR A 12 -53.90 11.47 13.57
N ILE A 13 -53.72 11.06 12.32
CA ILE A 13 -53.66 9.65 11.92
C ILE A 13 -52.78 9.59 10.68
N LEU A 14 -51.91 8.58 10.61
CA LEU A 14 -51.12 8.14 9.45
C LEU A 14 -49.65 8.59 9.36
N THR A 15 -48.87 8.34 10.41
CA THR A 15 -47.41 8.14 10.30
C THR A 15 -46.93 7.02 11.24
N LEU A 16 -47.55 5.84 11.15
CA LEU A 16 -47.09 4.62 11.83
C LEU A 16 -47.38 3.40 10.95
N ALA A 17 -46.57 3.17 9.89
CA ALA A 17 -46.49 1.87 9.20
C ALA A 17 -45.40 1.82 8.10
N VAL A 18 -44.15 2.25 8.37
CA VAL A 18 -43.04 1.98 7.42
C VAL A 18 -41.78 1.56 8.16
N LEU A 19 -41.84 0.45 8.89
CA LEU A 19 -40.66 -0.20 9.51
C LEU A 19 -40.62 -1.71 9.29
N ALA A 20 -41.47 -2.28 8.43
CA ALA A 20 -41.58 -3.73 8.23
C ALA A 20 -41.17 -4.21 6.82
N THR A 21 -40.26 -3.50 6.14
CA THR A 21 -39.73 -3.93 4.83
C THR A 21 -38.20 -3.92 4.87
N GLY A 22 -37.63 -4.67 5.81
CA GLY A 22 -36.17 -4.70 6.04
C GLY A 22 -35.53 -6.09 6.04
N CYS A 23 -36.27 -7.16 5.77
CA CYS A 23 -35.70 -8.51 5.64
C CYS A 23 -36.03 -9.08 4.26
N GLN A 24 -35.41 -8.53 3.21
CA GLN A 24 -35.22 -9.32 2.00
C GLN A 24 -34.24 -10.44 2.36
N PHE A 25 -34.75 -11.67 2.45
CA PHE A 25 -33.92 -12.86 2.54
C PHE A 25 -33.13 -12.95 1.23
N GLN A 26 -31.93 -12.37 1.23
CA GLN A 26 -31.01 -12.50 0.11
C GLN A 26 -30.55 -13.96 0.11
N PRO A 27 -30.79 -14.73 -0.97
CA PRO A 27 -30.19 -16.04 -1.10
C PRO A 27 -28.69 -15.87 -0.90
N ALA A 28 -28.07 -16.71 -0.06
CA ALA A 28 -26.63 -16.72 0.06
C ALA A 28 -26.05 -16.80 -1.35
N ALA A 29 -25.22 -15.81 -1.70
CA ALA A 29 -24.41 -15.91 -2.90
C ALA A 29 -23.70 -17.27 -2.83
N PRO A 30 -23.55 -17.99 -3.96
CA PRO A 30 -22.67 -19.16 -3.99
C PRO A 30 -21.35 -18.72 -3.34
N PRO A 31 -20.71 -19.56 -2.50
CA PRO A 31 -19.41 -19.22 -1.94
C PRO A 31 -18.58 -18.71 -3.11
N ALA A 32 -18.14 -17.46 -3.01
CA ALA A 32 -17.19 -16.94 -3.97
C ALA A 32 -16.10 -17.99 -3.99
N ASP A 33 -15.87 -18.56 -5.18
CA ASP A 33 -14.72 -19.41 -5.42
C ASP A 33 -13.58 -18.78 -4.66
N ASP A 34 -12.93 -19.53 -3.76
CA ASP A 34 -11.74 -19.09 -3.04
C ASP A 34 -10.65 -18.88 -4.10
N ALA A 35 -10.82 -17.84 -4.90
CA ALA A 35 -9.83 -17.30 -5.80
C ALA A 35 -8.73 -16.90 -4.84
N GLN A 36 -7.79 -17.81 -4.64
CA GLN A 36 -6.55 -17.56 -3.95
C GLN A 36 -6.07 -16.23 -4.53
N VAL A 37 -6.10 -15.20 -3.69
CA VAL A 37 -5.52 -13.92 -4.05
C VAL A 37 -4.06 -14.26 -4.28
N GLU A 38 -3.67 -14.42 -5.54
CA GLU A 38 -2.30 -14.78 -5.92
C GLU A 38 -1.45 -13.56 -5.60
N THR A 39 -0.87 -13.57 -4.40
CA THR A 39 -0.01 -12.50 -3.93
C THR A 39 1.36 -12.68 -4.57
N ASP A 40 1.89 -11.61 -5.16
CA ASP A 40 3.24 -11.63 -5.73
C ASP A 40 4.25 -11.73 -4.57
N PRO A 41 5.08 -12.78 -4.51
CA PRO A 41 6.00 -13.00 -3.40
C PRO A 41 7.05 -11.90 -3.26
N CYS A 42 7.39 -11.20 -4.36
CA CYS A 42 8.31 -10.06 -4.32
C CYS A 42 7.63 -8.85 -3.66
N ALA A 43 6.35 -8.62 -3.98
CA ALA A 43 5.57 -7.56 -3.34
C ALA A 43 5.43 -7.79 -1.83
N GLU A 44 5.09 -9.00 -1.40
CA GLU A 44 5.05 -9.36 0.03
C GLU A 44 6.40 -9.15 0.71
N ARG A 45 7.48 -9.59 0.07
CA ARG A 45 8.82 -9.42 0.60
C ARG A 45 9.20 -7.95 0.78
N LEU A 46 8.82 -7.09 -0.16
CA LEU A 46 9.06 -5.65 -0.07
C LEU A 46 8.15 -4.98 0.97
N HIS A 47 6.95 -5.51 1.23
CA HIS A 47 6.10 -5.06 2.33
C HIS A 47 6.74 -5.33 3.69
N ASP A 48 7.34 -6.51 3.89
CA ASP A 48 8.09 -6.82 5.12
C ASP A 48 9.27 -5.84 5.31
N LEU A 49 9.99 -5.55 4.23
CA LEU A 49 11.09 -4.57 4.24
C LEU A 49 10.60 -3.15 4.51
N CYS A 50 9.42 -2.74 4.04
CA CYS A 50 8.81 -1.46 4.38
C CYS A 50 8.63 -1.32 5.89
N GLY A 51 8.10 -2.37 6.56
CA GLY A 51 7.92 -2.37 8.00
C GLY A 51 9.23 -2.19 8.76
N GLN A 52 10.28 -2.90 8.34
CA GLN A 52 11.61 -2.79 8.94
C GLN A 52 12.23 -1.40 8.74
N LEU A 53 12.10 -0.83 7.54
CA LEU A 53 12.59 0.52 7.23
C LEU A 53 11.89 1.58 8.07
N LEU A 54 10.56 1.50 8.19
CA LEU A 54 9.78 2.44 8.99
C LEU A 54 10.11 2.31 10.49
N LEU A 55 10.30 1.08 10.98
CA LEU A 55 10.71 0.85 12.36
C LEU A 55 12.10 1.44 12.62
N TYR A 56 13.07 1.19 11.74
CA TYR A 56 14.41 1.78 11.85
C TYR A 56 14.33 3.31 11.86
N TYR A 57 13.63 3.89 10.90
CA TYR A 57 13.46 5.34 10.79
C TYR A 57 12.82 5.95 12.05
N SER A 58 11.84 5.26 12.67
CA SER A 58 11.19 5.76 13.89
C SER A 58 12.12 5.88 15.10
N ILE A 59 13.22 5.11 15.11
CA ILE A 59 14.20 5.07 16.20
C ILE A 59 15.36 6.03 15.90
N HIS A 60 15.83 6.06 14.65
CA HIS A 60 17.04 6.76 14.26
C HIS A 60 16.79 8.14 13.61
N ASP A 61 15.54 8.44 13.23
CA ASP A 61 15.15 9.61 12.41
C ASP A 61 15.95 9.74 11.10
N GLU A 62 16.48 8.61 10.63
CA GLU A 62 17.16 8.49 9.35
C GLU A 62 16.97 7.10 8.76
N LEU A 63 17.07 6.99 7.43
CA LEU A 63 17.14 5.70 6.75
C LEU A 63 18.49 5.02 7.03
N PRO A 64 18.54 3.67 7.09
CA PRO A 64 19.78 2.94 7.37
C PRO A 64 20.85 3.18 6.28
N GLN A 65 22.11 2.94 6.62
CA GLN A 65 23.20 2.99 5.63
C GLN A 65 23.13 1.79 4.67
N SER A 66 22.65 0.65 5.15
CA SER A 66 22.47 -0.57 4.38
C SER A 66 21.25 -1.36 4.84
N LEU A 67 20.72 -2.23 3.97
CA LEU A 67 19.65 -3.16 4.38
C LEU A 67 20.11 -4.18 5.44
N ALA A 68 21.42 -4.36 5.65
CA ALA A 68 21.95 -5.22 6.69
C ALA A 68 21.83 -4.63 8.11
N ASP A 69 21.60 -3.32 8.22
CA ASP A 69 21.40 -2.60 9.48
C ASP A 69 19.97 -2.73 10.02
N LEU A 70 19.07 -3.34 9.23
CA LEU A 70 17.68 -3.56 9.62
C LEU A 70 17.57 -4.61 10.75
N PRO A 71 16.57 -4.47 11.64
CA PRO A 71 16.36 -5.41 12.73
C PRO A 71 16.08 -6.82 12.19
N LYS A 72 16.85 -7.80 12.64
CA LYS A 72 16.81 -9.19 12.12
C LYS A 72 15.68 -10.04 12.70
N THR A 73 15.01 -9.58 13.75
CA THR A 73 14.00 -10.37 14.47
C THR A 73 12.74 -10.55 13.64
N GLY A 74 12.46 -11.78 13.20
CA GLY A 74 11.33 -12.08 12.32
C GLY A 74 11.48 -11.54 10.90
N ALA A 75 12.69 -11.11 10.52
CA ALA A 75 12.93 -10.44 9.25
C ALA A 75 13.03 -11.42 8.09
N ALA A 76 12.19 -11.19 7.11
CA ALA A 76 12.35 -11.66 5.75
C ALA A 76 13.75 -11.33 5.19
N PRO A 77 14.41 -12.25 4.46
CA PRO A 77 15.68 -11.95 3.81
C PRO A 77 15.50 -10.84 2.78
N ALA A 78 16.43 -9.89 2.71
CA ALA A 78 16.45 -8.81 1.71
C ALA A 78 16.85 -9.32 0.30
N VAL A 79 16.16 -10.34 -0.17
CA VAL A 79 16.41 -11.09 -1.41
C VAL A 79 15.11 -11.19 -2.20
N CYS A 80 15.18 -10.93 -3.51
CA CYS A 80 14.09 -11.11 -4.45
C CYS A 80 13.75 -12.61 -4.60
N PRO A 81 12.51 -13.04 -4.31
CA PRO A 81 12.11 -14.44 -4.42
C PRO A 81 12.23 -15.03 -5.83
N VAL A 82 12.13 -14.20 -6.88
CA VAL A 82 12.17 -14.65 -8.28
C VAL A 82 13.60 -14.80 -8.80
N SER A 83 14.46 -13.80 -8.61
CA SER A 83 15.86 -13.85 -9.08
C SER A 83 16.83 -14.53 -8.10
N GLY A 84 16.45 -14.63 -6.82
CA GLY A 84 17.34 -15.06 -5.75
C GLY A 84 18.47 -14.07 -5.45
N LYS A 85 18.46 -12.87 -6.05
CA LYS A 85 19.47 -11.83 -5.81
C LYS A 85 19.05 -10.91 -4.66
N PRO A 86 20.02 -10.37 -3.90
CA PRO A 86 19.74 -9.30 -2.95
C PRO A 86 19.04 -8.12 -3.65
N TYR A 87 18.08 -7.50 -2.95
CA TYR A 87 17.54 -6.22 -3.44
C TYR A 87 18.65 -5.17 -3.47
N GLY A 88 18.63 -4.33 -4.50
CA GLY A 88 19.40 -3.11 -4.53
C GLY A 88 18.86 -2.10 -3.53
N TYR A 89 19.75 -1.30 -2.95
CA TYR A 89 19.41 -0.25 -2.01
C TYR A 89 20.17 1.03 -2.36
N ASP A 90 19.43 2.12 -2.47
CA ASP A 90 19.99 3.47 -2.60
C ASP A 90 19.30 4.36 -1.57
N ARG A 91 20.05 4.79 -0.56
CA ARG A 91 19.55 5.65 0.51
C ARG A 91 19.08 7.02 0.00
N GLN A 92 19.71 7.56 -1.04
CA GLN A 92 19.31 8.82 -1.67
C GLN A 92 18.12 8.63 -2.62
N GLY A 93 18.02 7.41 -3.16
CA GLY A 93 16.92 6.93 -3.96
C GLY A 93 16.99 7.40 -5.42
N ILE A 94 16.49 6.55 -6.29
CA ILE A 94 16.58 6.70 -7.75
C ILE A 94 15.33 7.39 -8.27
N GLN A 95 15.49 8.28 -9.25
CA GLN A 95 14.34 8.96 -9.86
C GLN A 95 13.53 8.00 -10.73
N VAL A 96 12.21 8.05 -10.60
CA VAL A 96 11.27 7.35 -11.48
C VAL A 96 10.41 8.38 -12.19
N SER A 97 10.49 8.39 -13.52
CA SER A 97 9.86 9.42 -14.35
C SER A 97 8.35 9.36 -14.27
N GLY A 98 7.71 10.47 -13.91
CA GLY A 98 6.25 10.57 -13.76
C GLY A 98 5.70 10.02 -12.44
N TRP A 99 6.56 9.62 -11.51
CA TRP A 99 6.16 9.08 -10.21
C TRP A 99 6.63 10.01 -9.08
N PRO A 100 5.82 10.27 -8.05
CA PRO A 100 6.26 11.04 -6.89
C PRO A 100 7.23 10.23 -6.03
N GLY A 101 8.21 10.90 -5.41
CA GLY A 101 9.19 10.26 -4.52
C GLY A 101 10.41 9.68 -5.25
N ARG A 102 11.14 8.80 -4.57
CA ARG A 102 12.37 8.16 -5.03
C ARG A 102 12.31 6.65 -4.77
N LEU A 103 12.85 5.85 -5.68
CA LEU A 103 12.98 4.40 -5.55
C LEU A 103 14.20 4.08 -4.68
N ILE A 104 13.99 3.62 -3.44
CA ILE A 104 15.07 3.39 -2.47
C ILE A 104 15.47 1.93 -2.32
N VAL A 105 14.55 1.00 -2.57
CA VAL A 105 14.83 -0.45 -2.64
C VAL A 105 14.27 -0.95 -3.96
N TYR A 106 14.96 -1.85 -4.65
CA TYR A 106 14.54 -2.32 -5.97
C TYR A 106 15.12 -3.70 -6.30
N ASP A 107 14.47 -4.45 -7.19
CA ASP A 107 15.08 -5.65 -7.76
C ASP A 107 16.38 -5.29 -8.49
N ALA A 108 17.49 -5.96 -8.15
CA ALA A 108 18.77 -5.73 -8.83
C ALA A 108 18.75 -6.23 -10.28
N GLU A 109 18.01 -7.30 -10.58
CA GLU A 109 17.92 -7.90 -11.92
C GLU A 109 16.54 -7.73 -12.60
N PRO A 110 16.50 -7.50 -13.93
CA PRO A 110 15.26 -7.29 -14.68
C PRO A 110 14.51 -8.61 -14.91
N CYS A 111 14.07 -9.24 -13.83
CA CYS A 111 13.43 -10.56 -13.84
C CYS A 111 11.90 -10.51 -13.95
N HIS A 112 11.30 -9.32 -14.01
CA HIS A 112 9.84 -9.12 -14.01
C HIS A 112 9.28 -8.57 -15.33
N ALA A 113 9.78 -9.01 -16.48
CA ALA A 113 9.22 -8.66 -17.80
C ALA A 113 9.10 -7.14 -18.07
N GLY A 114 10.18 -6.39 -17.86
CA GLY A 114 10.26 -4.96 -18.21
C GLY A 114 9.75 -4.00 -17.13
N VAL A 115 9.44 -4.51 -15.94
CA VAL A 115 9.18 -3.70 -14.73
C VAL A 115 10.12 -4.12 -13.61
N ARG A 116 10.20 -3.32 -12.55
CA ARG A 116 10.94 -3.65 -11.31
C ARG A 116 10.00 -3.56 -10.14
N TRP A 117 10.00 -4.54 -9.24
CA TRP A 117 9.46 -4.33 -7.92
C TRP A 117 10.45 -3.51 -7.08
N GLY A 118 9.90 -2.70 -6.19
CA GLY A 118 10.71 -1.92 -5.26
C GLY A 118 9.88 -1.12 -4.26
N ILE A 119 10.58 -0.33 -3.45
CA ILE A 119 10.01 0.56 -2.44
C ILE A 119 10.28 2.00 -2.85
N MET A 120 9.20 2.77 -3.02
CA MET A 120 9.26 4.21 -3.22
C MET A 120 9.15 4.91 -1.87
N ALA A 121 10.04 5.86 -1.60
CA ALA A 121 9.96 6.78 -0.47
C ALA A 121 9.55 8.17 -0.95
N ASP A 122 8.61 8.80 -0.27
CA ASP A 122 8.31 10.21 -0.49
C ASP A 122 9.45 11.08 0.05
N ALA A 123 9.61 12.28 -0.51
CA ALA A 123 10.58 13.24 0.00
C ALA A 123 10.28 13.55 1.49
N PRO A 124 11.28 13.50 2.38
CA PRO A 124 11.10 13.89 3.77
C PRO A 124 10.55 15.31 3.86
N ARG A 125 9.55 15.51 4.72
CA ARG A 125 8.96 16.82 5.00
C ARG A 125 9.00 17.09 6.49
N PRO A 126 9.44 18.27 6.94
CA PRO A 126 9.46 18.61 8.37
C PRO A 126 8.10 18.38 9.02
N GLY A 127 8.08 17.67 10.14
CA GLY A 127 6.87 17.36 10.91
C GLY A 127 5.89 16.40 10.21
N LYS A 128 6.30 15.69 9.16
CA LYS A 128 5.52 14.63 8.52
C LYS A 128 6.24 13.29 8.63
N PRO A 129 5.50 12.18 8.80
CA PRO A 129 6.10 10.86 8.83
C PRO A 129 6.73 10.53 7.47
N LEU A 130 7.77 9.71 7.50
CA LEU A 130 8.27 9.05 6.30
C LEU A 130 7.16 8.16 5.73
N VAL A 131 6.89 8.29 4.42
CA VAL A 131 5.96 7.44 3.70
C VAL A 131 6.77 6.58 2.74
N VAL A 132 6.65 5.27 2.90
CA VAL A 132 7.19 4.29 1.95
C VAL A 132 6.05 3.44 1.40
N ARG A 133 6.18 3.01 0.14
CA ARG A 133 5.19 2.14 -0.52
C ARG A 133 5.87 1.17 -1.47
N VAL A 134 5.33 -0.04 -1.56
CA VAL A 134 5.71 -0.99 -2.61
C VAL A 134 5.17 -0.47 -3.94
N ALA A 135 6.01 -0.52 -4.97
CA ALA A 135 5.69 -0.06 -6.32
C ALA A 135 6.29 -0.99 -7.37
N ARG A 136 5.72 -0.93 -8.58
CA ARG A 136 6.16 -1.70 -9.73
C ARG A 136 6.40 -0.83 -10.96
N PRO A 137 7.36 0.11 -10.93
CA PRO A 137 7.61 0.99 -12.06
C PRO A 137 8.11 0.24 -13.32
N PRO A 138 7.76 0.74 -14.52
CA PRO A 138 8.41 0.32 -15.77
C PRO A 138 9.93 0.56 -15.73
N GLU A 139 10.71 -0.40 -16.22
CA GLU A 139 12.19 -0.31 -16.25
C GLU A 139 12.67 0.96 -16.96
N ASN A 140 12.02 1.31 -18.08
CA ASN A 140 12.35 2.49 -18.88
C ASN A 140 11.98 3.83 -18.21
N ALA A 141 11.17 3.80 -17.14
CA ALA A 141 10.86 4.99 -16.35
C ALA A 141 11.93 5.29 -15.30
N ILE A 142 12.72 4.27 -14.90
CA ILE A 142 13.76 4.39 -13.87
C ILE A 142 15.00 5.07 -14.47
N ARG A 143 15.49 6.10 -13.80
CA ARG A 143 16.71 6.83 -14.18
C ARG A 143 17.88 6.28 -13.39
N TRP A 144 18.36 5.11 -13.79
CA TRP A 144 19.52 4.48 -13.17
C TRP A 144 20.71 5.45 -13.18
N PRO A 145 21.42 5.65 -12.06
CA PRO A 145 22.71 6.32 -12.10
C PRO A 145 23.61 5.54 -13.07
N ASP A 146 24.43 6.24 -13.85
CA ASP A 146 25.30 5.64 -14.87
C ASP A 146 25.96 4.39 -14.28
N ARG A 147 25.52 3.21 -14.75
CA ARG A 147 26.14 1.94 -14.39
C ARG A 147 27.51 1.98 -15.05
N GLN A 148 28.51 2.56 -14.38
CA GLN A 148 29.89 2.40 -14.80
C GLN A 148 30.18 0.90 -14.78
N GLY A 149 30.21 0.32 -15.98
CA GLY A 149 30.57 -1.06 -16.33
C GLY A 149 30.47 -2.12 -15.23
N SER A 150 29.47 -2.99 -15.34
CA SER A 150 29.69 -4.38 -14.95
C SER A 150 30.00 -5.15 -16.24
N PRO A 151 31.10 -5.92 -16.32
CA PRO A 151 31.57 -6.60 -17.53
C PRO A 151 30.58 -7.62 -18.09
#